data_AF-A0A1T1C7S8-F1
#
_entry.id   AF-A0A1T1C7S8-F1
#
_cell.length_a   1.000
_cell.length_b   1.000
_cell.length_c   1.000
_cell.angle_alpha   90.00
_cell.angle_beta   90.00
_cell.angle_gamma   90.00
#
_symmetry.space_group_name_H-M   'P 1'
#
loop_
_entity.id
_entity.type
_entity.pdbx_description
1 polymer ?
#
loop_
_entity_poly.entity_id
_entity_poly.type
_entity_poly.pdbx_seq_one_letter_code
_entity_poly.pdbx_strand_id
1 'polypeptide(L)'
;MLWLGCTAVLGGLVLGGLEQFFWSLPVGVGLLLLTPRLGGGRSWGVRCLPCLLVVAFAGYGQWRAELAMAVQAFTPADEQQAVAMVAQVRSHLVQAYSEAFSSPSGPLLAALVMGQKMAQVPDVIREDFRRAGLSHALAASGFHLSVLLSSVLLIAGQRRLLRLGLGALVILGFIALAGPQPSVVRAALMAGLGLLLLSMKTRQRPVGVLLVAVISMLLIAPVWVQSLGFQFSVVATMGLVVSAGPMGEGLSRWLPQRLALAMAIPLAATCWTIPLQLLHFGKLPLYGIPVNLLLTPVLAPLTLTAMMMAPVLLLPPVFTGWLLAVVRPVVVLVVRCFLFMVHGAASLPLAEVPLGQPVPLAAVLLVVACLWWLVPRPGGVAGRPWRRPWLAPVLLLLALAMQVQMRFSDEIRQLGWSRRRSATVERSKEPVPLLVARHQGRAALISATARLSFCRRARKELHRLGLDGFDWILVTYRMSEEQRRCWDALGQQLVRGHDGRLVPGVRLESPGLVLVPLSHEAHAYGVMAGGRRARVLIGPTAQQWAGGDGATVLDAWPPLPSVP
;
A
#
# COMPACT_ATOMS: atom_id res chain seq x y z
N MET A 1 0.03 -3.22 28.70
CA MET A 1 1.31 -2.82 28.08
C MET A 1 1.44 -3.25 26.61
N LEU A 2 1.21 -4.52 26.23
CA LEU A 2 1.10 -4.93 24.81
C LEU A 2 0.07 -4.11 24.01
N TRP A 3 -1.05 -3.75 24.65
CA TRP A 3 -2.08 -2.88 24.08
C TRP A 3 -1.57 -1.48 23.76
N LEU A 4 -0.86 -0.83 24.70
CA LEU A 4 -0.25 0.51 24.52
C LEU A 4 0.87 0.51 23.48
N GLY A 5 1.68 -0.56 23.42
CA GLY A 5 2.73 -0.72 22.42
C GLY A 5 2.18 -0.96 21.01
N CYS A 6 1.13 -1.78 20.86
CA CYS A 6 0.47 -1.99 19.58
C CYS A 6 -0.29 -0.74 19.12
N THR A 7 -0.98 -0.01 20.02
CA THR A 7 -1.65 1.25 19.67
C THR A 7 -0.66 2.36 19.34
N ALA A 8 0.52 2.40 19.96
CA ALA A 8 1.56 3.39 19.64
C ALA A 8 2.25 3.09 18.31
N VAL A 9 2.56 1.82 18.01
CA VAL A 9 3.16 1.41 16.73
C VAL A 9 2.15 1.55 15.58
N LEU A 10 0.90 1.12 15.77
CA LEU A 10 -0.15 1.30 14.77
C LEU A 10 -0.57 2.77 14.66
N GLY A 11 -0.65 3.52 15.76
CA GLY A 11 -0.93 4.96 15.75
C GLY A 11 0.16 5.76 15.03
N GLY A 12 1.44 5.46 15.27
CA GLY A 12 2.58 6.07 14.58
C GLY A 12 2.67 5.69 13.10
N LEU A 13 2.25 4.48 12.72
CA LEU A 13 2.17 4.02 11.33
C LEU A 13 0.95 4.59 10.58
N VAL A 14 -0.18 4.81 11.27
CA VAL A 14 -1.44 5.33 10.72
C VAL A 14 -1.38 6.84 10.50
N LEU A 15 -0.65 7.58 11.34
CA LEU A 15 -0.56 9.04 11.28
C LEU A 15 0.60 9.54 10.40
N GLY A 16 0.77 8.99 9.20
CA GLY A 16 1.75 9.46 8.19
C GLY A 16 1.59 10.92 7.69
N GLY A 17 0.95 11.80 8.48
CA GLY A 17 0.76 13.24 8.27
C GLY A 17 1.15 14.11 9.47
N LEU A 18 2.08 13.65 10.32
CA LEU A 18 2.50 14.39 11.51
C LEU A 18 3.23 15.72 11.25
N GLU A 19 3.64 16.03 10.03
CA GLU A 19 4.22 17.36 9.74
C GLU A 19 3.21 18.51 9.87
N GLN A 20 1.90 18.27 9.80
CA GLN A 20 0.91 19.35 9.95
C GLN A 20 0.22 19.35 11.31
N PHE A 21 0.11 18.18 11.96
CA PHE A 21 -0.60 18.05 13.24
C PHE A 21 0.27 18.38 14.47
N PHE A 22 1.60 18.14 14.42
CA PHE A 22 2.49 18.49 15.53
C PHE A 22 2.84 19.97 15.63
N TRP A 23 2.75 20.74 14.53
CA TRP A 23 3.04 22.18 14.54
C TRP A 23 1.86 23.03 15.04
N SER A 24 0.66 22.46 15.17
CA SER A 24 -0.55 23.17 15.62
C SER A 24 -0.90 22.97 17.10
N LEU A 25 -0.13 22.17 17.84
CA LEU A 25 -0.34 21.99 19.28
C LEU A 25 0.54 22.99 20.06
N PRO A 26 -0.05 23.82 20.94
CA PRO A 26 0.72 24.66 21.84
C PRO A 26 1.67 23.80 22.68
N VAL A 27 2.90 24.30 22.78
CA VAL A 27 4.01 23.79 23.59
C VAL A 27 3.53 23.31 24.97
N GLY A 28 3.91 22.09 25.36
CA GLY A 28 4.03 21.72 26.78
C GLY A 28 3.56 20.31 27.16
N VAL A 29 4.44 19.31 27.03
CA VAL A 29 4.55 18.15 27.95
C VAL A 29 6.00 17.64 27.79
N GLY A 30 6.93 17.84 28.73
CA GLY A 30 6.89 17.35 30.09
C GLY A 30 7.87 16.18 30.19
N LEU A 31 9.14 16.50 30.45
CA LEU A 31 10.25 15.57 30.68
C LEU A 31 9.90 14.66 31.89
N LEU A 32 9.57 13.39 31.65
CA LEU A 32 9.40 12.39 32.72
C LEU A 32 10.59 11.43 32.70
N LEU A 33 11.69 11.91 33.28
CA LEU A 33 12.75 11.07 33.85
C LEU A 33 12.14 10.29 35.02
N LEU A 34 11.87 9.00 34.84
CA LEU A 34 11.59 8.10 35.96
C LEU A 34 12.90 7.47 36.42
N THR A 35 13.34 7.88 37.60
CA THR A 35 14.46 7.32 38.37
C THR A 35 14.22 5.85 38.72
N PRO A 36 15.29 5.04 38.90
CA PRO A 36 15.15 3.63 39.23
C PRO A 36 14.99 3.46 40.74
N ARG A 37 13.87 2.88 41.20
CA ARG A 37 13.82 2.22 42.51
C ARG A 37 13.71 0.71 42.32
N LEU A 38 14.73 0.04 42.85
CA LEU A 38 15.03 -1.39 42.81
C LEU A 38 14.00 -2.19 43.63
N GLY A 39 13.54 -3.32 43.07
CA GLY A 39 12.78 -4.32 43.82
C GLY A 39 12.13 -5.39 42.94
N GLY A 40 12.70 -6.61 42.95
CA GLY A 40 11.99 -7.86 42.65
C GLY A 40 11.86 -8.25 41.17
N GLY A 41 12.51 -9.34 40.77
CA GLY A 41 12.57 -9.83 39.40
C GLY A 41 11.21 -10.13 38.75
N ARG A 42 10.94 -9.49 37.59
CA ARG A 42 10.12 -10.00 36.47
C ARG A 42 10.16 -9.04 35.27
N SER A 43 10.51 -9.57 34.10
CA SER A 43 10.34 -9.03 32.73
C SER A 43 10.79 -7.57 32.46
N TRP A 44 12.05 -7.42 32.04
CA TRP A 44 12.69 -6.13 31.71
C TRP A 44 12.46 -5.61 30.26
N GLY A 45 11.77 -6.34 29.39
CA GLY A 45 11.84 -6.08 27.93
C GLY A 45 10.75 -5.22 27.28
N VAL A 46 9.75 -4.70 28.01
CA VAL A 46 8.55 -4.08 27.37
C VAL A 46 8.24 -2.66 27.85
N ARG A 47 8.95 -2.15 28.86
CA ARG A 47 8.57 -0.90 29.54
C ARG A 47 9.17 0.38 28.93
N CYS A 48 10.29 0.31 28.21
CA CYS A 48 10.96 1.49 27.64
C CYS A 48 10.72 1.72 26.13
N LEU A 49 10.02 0.80 25.46
CA LEU A 49 9.89 0.77 23.99
C LEU A 49 9.11 1.94 23.34
N PRO A 50 8.06 2.53 23.97
CA PRO A 50 7.31 3.62 23.36
C PRO A 50 8.08 4.96 23.32
N CYS A 51 8.92 5.24 24.32
CA CYS A 51 9.63 6.52 24.42
C CYS A 51 10.78 6.64 23.40
N LEU A 52 11.46 5.53 23.08
CA LEU A 52 12.56 5.50 22.11
C LEU A 52 12.07 5.70 20.65
N LEU A 53 10.87 5.23 20.31
CA LEU A 53 10.28 5.41 18.98
C LEU A 53 9.84 6.85 18.69
N VAL A 54 9.47 7.61 19.72
CA VAL A 54 9.03 9.01 19.59
C VAL A 54 10.23 9.96 19.46
N VAL A 55 11.33 9.70 20.17
CA VAL A 55 12.54 10.54 20.10
C VAL A 55 13.26 10.43 18.75
N ALA A 56 13.22 9.25 18.10
CA ALA A 56 13.81 9.08 16.77
C ALA A 56 13.10 9.89 15.65
N PHE A 57 11.85 10.33 15.87
CA PHE A 57 11.07 11.05 14.87
C PHE A 57 11.36 12.56 14.83
N ALA A 58 11.81 13.17 15.94
CA ALA A 58 11.97 14.62 16.04
C ALA A 58 13.23 15.17 15.32
N GLY A 59 14.23 14.34 15.04
CA GLY A 59 15.48 14.77 14.39
C GLY A 59 15.61 14.47 12.89
N TYR A 60 14.67 13.73 12.29
CA TYR A 60 14.89 13.08 10.99
C TYR A 60 14.85 13.99 9.75
N GLY A 61 14.28 15.20 9.86
CA GLY A 61 14.19 16.13 8.71
C GLY A 61 15.55 16.59 8.19
N GLN A 62 16.52 16.80 9.08
CA GLN A 62 17.86 17.31 8.74
C GLN A 62 18.83 16.21 8.26
N TRP A 63 18.75 14.99 8.79
CA TRP A 63 19.75 13.94 8.57
C TRP A 63 19.64 13.16 7.24
N ARG A 64 18.54 13.31 6.48
CA ARG A 64 18.27 12.49 5.28
C ARG A 64 19.18 12.79 4.09
N ALA A 65 19.55 14.05 3.89
CA ALA A 65 20.43 14.43 2.79
C ALA A 65 21.88 14.02 3.10
N GLU A 66 22.29 14.21 4.35
CA GLU A 66 23.67 13.96 4.79
C GLU A 66 24.00 12.47 4.87
N LEU A 67 23.10 11.60 5.36
CA LEU A 67 23.33 10.14 5.40
C LEU A 67 23.31 9.48 4.02
N ALA A 68 22.45 9.93 3.10
CA ALA A 68 22.44 9.39 1.74
C ALA A 68 23.72 9.74 0.97
N MET A 69 24.20 10.97 1.16
CA MET A 69 25.49 11.43 0.63
C MET A 69 26.67 10.72 1.30
N ALA A 70 26.64 10.53 2.62
CA ALA A 70 27.70 9.87 3.38
C ALA A 70 27.84 8.38 3.05
N VAL A 71 26.73 7.65 2.88
CA VAL A 71 26.77 6.22 2.50
C VAL A 71 27.25 6.05 1.06
N GLN A 72 26.88 6.94 0.13
CA GLN A 72 27.44 6.91 -1.23
C GLN A 72 28.93 7.30 -1.24
N ALA A 73 29.37 8.20 -0.36
CA ALA A 73 30.76 8.61 -0.24
C ALA A 73 31.67 7.56 0.45
N PHE A 74 31.11 6.61 1.22
CA PHE A 74 31.88 5.63 2.00
C PHE A 74 31.76 4.17 1.52
N THR A 75 31.07 3.88 0.42
CA THR A 75 31.04 2.51 -0.14
C THR A 75 32.30 2.27 -0.96
N PRO A 76 33.17 1.29 -0.58
CA PRO A 76 34.35 0.94 -1.35
C PRO A 76 33.96 0.52 -2.78
N ALA A 77 34.85 0.76 -3.76
CA ALA A 77 34.62 0.41 -5.17
C ALA A 77 34.23 -1.07 -5.37
N ASP A 78 34.77 -1.97 -4.54
CA ASP A 78 34.48 -3.40 -4.58
C ASP A 78 33.02 -3.73 -4.19
N GLU A 79 32.43 -2.97 -3.27
CA GLU A 79 31.02 -3.16 -2.87
C GLU A 79 30.06 -2.67 -3.96
N GLN A 80 30.41 -1.59 -4.65
CA GLN A 80 29.64 -1.09 -5.80
C GLN A 80 29.66 -2.07 -6.98
N GLN A 81 30.81 -2.70 -7.25
CA GLN A 81 30.93 -3.74 -8.27
C GLN A 81 30.09 -4.98 -7.93
N ALA A 82 30.10 -5.44 -6.67
CA ALA A 82 29.28 -6.57 -6.24
C ALA A 82 27.78 -6.27 -6.39
N VAL A 83 27.34 -5.06 -6.02
CA VAL A 83 25.94 -4.63 -6.22
C VAL A 83 25.57 -4.58 -7.69
N ALA A 84 26.46 -4.08 -8.55
CA ALA A 84 26.24 -4.03 -10.00
C ALA A 84 26.14 -5.43 -10.62
N MET A 85 27.02 -6.36 -10.22
CA MET A 85 27.00 -7.75 -10.68
C MET A 85 25.67 -8.43 -10.34
N VAL A 86 25.20 -8.27 -9.10
CA VAL A 86 23.90 -8.83 -8.68
C VAL A 86 22.74 -8.20 -9.47
N ALA A 87 22.78 -6.90 -9.74
CA ALA A 87 21.78 -6.25 -10.58
C ALA A 87 21.77 -6.79 -12.02
N GLN A 88 22.94 -7.07 -12.58
CA GLN A 88 23.09 -7.64 -13.92
C GLN A 88 22.58 -9.08 -14.01
N VAL A 89 22.88 -9.92 -13.00
CA VAL A 89 22.32 -11.28 -12.92
C VAL A 89 20.79 -11.23 -12.86
N ARG A 90 20.21 -10.29 -12.10
CA ARG A 90 18.75 -10.12 -12.03
C ARG A 90 18.17 -9.70 -13.38
N SER A 91 18.78 -8.75 -14.09
CA SER A 91 18.26 -8.31 -15.40
C SER A 91 18.33 -9.44 -16.43
N HIS A 92 19.42 -10.21 -16.46
CA HIS A 92 19.56 -11.39 -17.29
C HIS A 92 18.49 -12.45 -16.96
N LEU A 93 18.22 -12.70 -15.67
CA LEU A 93 17.14 -13.62 -15.27
C LEU A 93 15.78 -13.15 -15.77
N VAL A 94 15.43 -11.87 -15.64
CA VAL A 94 14.16 -11.33 -16.13
C VAL A 94 14.00 -11.57 -17.64
N GLN A 95 15.07 -11.37 -18.40
CA GLN A 95 15.11 -11.63 -19.84
C GLN A 95 14.95 -13.13 -20.13
N ALA A 96 15.72 -13.99 -19.46
CA ALA A 96 15.68 -15.43 -19.64
C ALA A 96 14.28 -16.02 -19.35
N TYR A 97 13.58 -15.54 -18.32
CA TYR A 97 12.18 -15.93 -18.07
C TYR A 97 11.25 -15.50 -19.20
N SER A 98 11.44 -14.28 -19.71
CA SER A 98 10.61 -13.72 -20.77
C SER A 98 10.80 -14.48 -22.08
N GLU A 99 12.02 -14.88 -22.41
CA GLU A 99 12.35 -15.71 -23.58
C GLU A 99 11.84 -17.15 -23.43
N ALA A 100 12.06 -17.76 -22.26
CA ALA A 100 11.69 -19.15 -22.03
C ALA A 100 10.17 -19.39 -21.97
N PHE A 101 9.39 -18.45 -21.42
CA PHE A 101 7.97 -18.66 -21.15
C PHE A 101 7.03 -17.70 -21.88
N SER A 102 7.54 -16.67 -22.57
CA SER A 102 6.77 -15.62 -23.27
C SER A 102 5.79 -14.85 -22.37
N SER A 103 5.22 -13.75 -22.86
CA SER A 103 4.18 -13.01 -22.13
C SER A 103 2.84 -13.77 -22.19
N PRO A 104 2.05 -13.85 -21.09
CA PRO A 104 2.27 -13.22 -19.78
C PRO A 104 3.04 -14.07 -18.75
N SER A 105 3.35 -15.33 -19.05
CA SER A 105 3.88 -16.29 -18.07
C SER A 105 5.29 -15.96 -17.58
N GLY A 106 6.20 -15.57 -18.49
CA GLY A 106 7.58 -15.22 -18.16
C GLY A 106 7.69 -14.07 -17.16
N PRO A 107 7.10 -12.89 -17.45
CA PRO A 107 7.09 -11.77 -16.51
C PRO A 107 6.47 -12.10 -15.15
N LEU A 108 5.41 -12.92 -15.11
CA LEU A 108 4.80 -13.36 -13.85
C LEU A 108 5.75 -14.25 -13.04
N LEU A 109 6.35 -15.27 -13.66
CA LEU A 109 7.30 -16.17 -13.00
C LEU A 109 8.53 -15.39 -12.48
N ALA A 110 9.06 -14.47 -13.30
CA ALA A 110 10.13 -13.57 -12.88
C ALA A 110 9.72 -12.72 -11.67
N ALA A 111 8.49 -12.21 -11.63
CA ALA A 111 7.95 -11.46 -10.50
C ALA A 111 7.73 -12.31 -9.25
N LEU A 112 7.40 -13.61 -9.38
CA LEU A 112 7.33 -14.51 -8.22
C LEU A 112 8.71 -14.74 -7.59
N VAL A 113 9.78 -14.77 -8.39
CA VAL A 113 11.16 -14.94 -7.88
C VAL A 113 11.73 -13.63 -7.32
N MET A 114 11.67 -12.55 -8.11
CA MET A 114 12.39 -11.31 -7.82
C MET A 114 11.50 -10.18 -7.29
N GLY A 115 10.17 -10.33 -7.38
CA GLY A 115 9.19 -9.30 -7.09
C GLY A 115 8.91 -8.38 -8.28
N GLN A 116 7.70 -7.83 -8.33
CA GLN A 116 7.22 -6.93 -9.39
C GLN A 116 8.02 -5.62 -9.57
N LYS A 117 8.84 -5.24 -8.57
CA LYS A 117 9.74 -4.08 -8.70
C LYS A 117 10.90 -4.35 -9.65
N MET A 118 11.26 -5.63 -9.80
CA MET A 118 12.37 -6.08 -10.64
C MET A 118 11.86 -6.63 -11.97
N ALA A 119 10.70 -7.31 -11.98
CA ALA A 119 10.07 -7.84 -13.18
C ALA A 119 8.72 -7.14 -13.44
N GLN A 120 8.63 -6.40 -14.56
CA GLN A 120 7.42 -5.67 -14.91
C GLN A 120 6.34 -6.62 -15.43
N VAL A 121 5.38 -6.93 -14.56
CA VAL A 121 4.14 -7.63 -14.95
C VAL A 121 3.22 -6.65 -15.69
N PRO A 122 2.56 -7.08 -16.79
CA PRO A 122 1.58 -6.26 -17.49
C PRO A 122 0.54 -5.64 -16.55
N ASP A 123 0.18 -4.38 -16.80
CA ASP A 123 -0.69 -3.61 -15.89
C ASP A 123 -2.08 -4.25 -15.71
N VAL A 124 -2.62 -4.87 -16.76
CA VAL A 124 -3.91 -5.61 -16.70
C VAL A 124 -3.84 -6.73 -15.65
N ILE A 125 -2.76 -7.51 -15.65
CA ILE A 125 -2.57 -8.60 -14.68
C ILE A 125 -2.35 -8.02 -13.28
N ARG A 126 -1.57 -6.95 -13.16
CA ARG A 126 -1.36 -6.29 -11.86
C ARG A 126 -2.68 -5.82 -11.25
N GLU A 127 -3.56 -5.27 -12.08
CA GLU A 127 -4.88 -4.81 -11.67
C GLU A 127 -5.80 -5.98 -11.28
N ASP A 128 -5.76 -7.08 -12.04
CA ASP A 128 -6.52 -8.30 -11.69
C ASP A 128 -6.06 -8.88 -10.34
N PHE A 129 -4.75 -8.98 -10.09
CA PHE A 129 -4.22 -9.40 -8.79
C PHE A 129 -4.64 -8.44 -7.67
N ARG A 130 -4.72 -7.14 -7.94
CA ARG A 130 -5.14 -6.14 -6.97
C ARG A 130 -6.61 -6.29 -6.60
N ARG A 131 -7.49 -6.43 -7.59
CA ARG A 131 -8.93 -6.67 -7.41
C ARG A 131 -9.22 -8.01 -6.74
N ALA A 132 -8.45 -9.05 -7.07
CA ALA A 132 -8.58 -10.37 -6.48
C ALA A 132 -7.98 -10.49 -5.05
N GLY A 133 -7.33 -9.44 -4.52
CA GLY A 133 -6.71 -9.47 -3.19
C GLY A 133 -5.38 -10.26 -3.12
N LEU A 134 -4.71 -10.44 -4.25
CA LEU A 134 -3.46 -11.20 -4.40
C LEU A 134 -2.22 -10.33 -4.65
N SER A 135 -2.30 -9.01 -4.51
CA SER A 135 -1.15 -8.09 -4.69
C SER A 135 0.11 -8.49 -3.92
N HIS A 136 -0.06 -9.13 -2.77
CA HIS A 136 1.05 -9.59 -1.92
C HIS A 136 1.84 -10.76 -2.54
N ALA A 137 1.28 -11.49 -3.50
CA ALA A 137 1.95 -12.56 -4.25
C ALA A 137 2.92 -11.99 -5.30
N LEU A 138 2.59 -10.83 -5.91
CA LEU A 138 3.47 -10.14 -6.85
C LEU A 138 4.61 -9.39 -6.15
N ALA A 139 4.43 -9.04 -4.88
CA ALA A 139 5.51 -8.52 -4.06
C ALA A 139 6.34 -9.69 -3.53
N ALA A 140 7.67 -9.66 -3.71
CA ALA A 140 8.54 -10.63 -3.06
C ALA A 140 8.31 -10.57 -1.53
N SER A 141 7.77 -11.66 -0.98
CA SER A 141 7.23 -11.69 0.37
C SER A 141 7.86 -12.80 1.21
N GLY A 142 7.59 -12.78 2.51
CA GLY A 142 8.03 -13.85 3.41
C GLY A 142 7.42 -15.21 3.07
N PHE A 143 6.29 -15.26 2.35
CA PHE A 143 5.71 -16.51 1.86
C PHE A 143 6.69 -17.24 0.92
N HIS A 144 7.26 -16.54 -0.06
CA HIS A 144 8.21 -17.14 -1.03
C HIS A 144 9.44 -17.71 -0.32
N LEU A 145 10.03 -16.94 0.61
CA LEU A 145 11.15 -17.42 1.41
C LEU A 145 10.75 -18.60 2.30
N SER A 146 9.56 -18.56 2.92
CA SER A 146 9.11 -19.63 3.81
C SER A 146 8.87 -20.95 3.07
N VAL A 147 8.30 -20.90 1.86
CA VAL A 147 8.10 -22.08 1.00
C VAL A 147 9.45 -22.67 0.60
N LEU A 148 10.37 -21.83 0.11
CA LEU A 148 11.69 -22.30 -0.31
C LEU A 148 12.49 -22.89 0.86
N LEU A 149 12.56 -22.16 1.98
CA LEU A 149 13.29 -22.58 3.17
C LEU A 149 12.71 -23.88 3.75
N SER A 150 11.39 -23.98 3.86
CA SER A 150 10.75 -25.20 4.39
C SER A 150 11.03 -26.41 3.50
N SER A 151 10.99 -26.24 2.18
CA SER A 151 11.30 -27.30 1.20
C SER A 151 12.74 -27.79 1.35
N VAL A 152 13.70 -26.88 1.45
CA VAL A 152 15.12 -27.21 1.61
C VAL A 152 15.41 -27.84 2.97
N LEU A 153 14.79 -27.34 4.04
CA LEU A 153 14.94 -27.91 5.38
C LEU A 153 14.32 -29.32 5.49
N LEU A 154 13.26 -29.61 4.74
CA LEU A 154 12.69 -30.96 4.65
C LEU A 154 13.70 -31.94 4.06
N ILE A 155 14.37 -31.55 2.96
CA ILE A 155 15.42 -32.34 2.30
C ILE A 155 16.65 -32.50 3.22
N ALA A 156 17.02 -31.45 3.95
CA ALA A 156 18.14 -31.49 4.90
C ALA A 156 17.90 -32.43 6.11
N GLY A 157 16.65 -32.82 6.35
CA GLY A 157 16.25 -33.71 7.43
C GLY A 157 16.59 -33.16 8.82
N GLN A 158 17.13 -34.01 9.70
CA GLN A 158 17.48 -33.64 11.09
C GLN A 158 18.93 -33.19 11.28
N ARG A 159 19.74 -33.14 10.22
CA ARG A 159 21.18 -32.83 10.29
C ARG A 159 21.40 -31.35 10.56
N ARG A 160 21.77 -30.99 11.81
CA ARG A 160 21.89 -29.59 12.27
C ARG A 160 22.76 -28.71 11.36
N LEU A 161 23.98 -29.16 11.04
CA LEU A 161 24.92 -28.37 10.22
C LEU A 161 24.40 -28.18 8.79
N LEU A 162 23.82 -29.22 8.21
CA LEU A 162 23.23 -29.15 6.86
C LEU A 162 22.04 -28.18 6.81
N ARG A 163 21.18 -28.20 7.83
CA ARG A 163 20.06 -27.25 7.95
C ARG A 163 20.53 -25.80 8.08
N LEU A 164 21.59 -25.55 8.85
CA LEU A 164 22.14 -24.21 9.01
C LEU A 164 22.82 -23.72 7.72
N GLY A 165 23.65 -24.55 7.10
CA GLY A 165 24.34 -24.21 5.85
C GLY A 165 23.38 -23.98 4.70
N LEU A 166 22.47 -24.93 4.43
CA LEU A 166 21.48 -24.79 3.37
C LEU A 166 20.47 -23.69 3.66
N GLY A 167 20.06 -23.52 4.92
CA GLY A 167 19.16 -22.44 5.32
C GLY A 167 19.78 -21.06 5.10
N ALA A 168 21.05 -20.87 5.50
CA ALA A 168 21.78 -19.62 5.24
C ALA A 168 21.95 -19.38 3.73
N LEU A 169 22.31 -20.41 2.96
CA LEU A 169 22.45 -20.32 1.50
C LEU A 169 21.14 -19.88 0.83
N VAL A 170 20.01 -20.47 1.22
CA VAL A 170 18.67 -20.10 0.72
C VAL A 170 18.32 -18.67 1.06
N ILE A 171 18.56 -18.24 2.31
CA ILE A 171 18.23 -16.89 2.75
C ILE A 171 19.06 -15.85 1.96
N LEU A 172 20.37 -16.07 1.86
CA LEU A 172 21.27 -15.17 1.14
C LEU A 172 20.97 -15.15 -0.36
N GLY A 173 20.76 -16.32 -0.96
CA GLY A 173 20.36 -16.45 -2.37
C GLY A 173 19.03 -15.74 -2.66
N PHE A 174 18.05 -15.86 -1.78
CA PHE A 174 16.77 -15.18 -1.95
C PHE A 174 16.91 -13.65 -1.84
N ILE A 175 17.71 -13.12 -0.90
CA ILE A 175 18.00 -11.68 -0.83
C ILE A 175 18.74 -11.23 -2.10
N ALA A 176 19.70 -12.02 -2.59
CA ALA A 176 20.45 -11.73 -3.80
C ALA A 176 19.55 -11.72 -5.04
N LEU A 177 18.50 -12.53 -5.11
CA LEU A 177 17.55 -12.54 -6.23
C LEU A 177 16.46 -11.45 -6.10
N ALA A 178 15.77 -11.40 -4.96
CA ALA A 178 14.63 -10.49 -4.76
C ALA A 178 15.04 -9.03 -4.43
N GLY A 179 16.28 -8.83 -4.02
CA GLY A 179 16.79 -7.56 -3.53
C GLY A 179 16.40 -7.27 -2.08
N PRO A 180 17.01 -6.23 -1.50
CA PRO A 180 16.83 -5.85 -0.10
C PRO A 180 15.51 -5.07 0.12
N GLN A 181 14.39 -5.64 -0.33
CA GLN A 181 13.07 -5.08 -0.06
C GLN A 181 12.73 -5.27 1.43
N PRO A 182 12.09 -4.31 2.11
CA PRO A 182 11.84 -4.44 3.55
C PRO A 182 11.07 -5.71 3.96
N SER A 183 10.13 -6.17 3.12
CA SER A 183 9.42 -7.43 3.32
C SER A 183 10.35 -8.66 3.32
N VAL A 184 11.33 -8.67 2.42
CA VAL A 184 12.33 -9.72 2.22
C VAL A 184 13.33 -9.71 3.38
N VAL A 185 13.88 -8.54 3.71
CA VAL A 185 14.85 -8.38 4.82
C VAL A 185 14.23 -8.83 6.15
N ARG A 186 12.99 -8.42 6.45
CA ARG A 186 12.26 -8.90 7.63
C ARG A 186 12.14 -10.43 7.62
N ALA A 187 11.74 -11.01 6.50
CA ALA A 187 11.58 -12.46 6.41
C ALA A 187 12.91 -13.21 6.60
N ALA A 188 14.00 -12.70 6.01
CA ALA A 188 15.34 -13.24 6.16
C ALA A 188 15.85 -13.17 7.61
N LEU A 189 15.66 -12.04 8.29
CA LEU A 189 16.02 -11.89 9.70
C LEU A 189 15.23 -12.86 10.58
N MET A 190 13.91 -12.95 10.39
CA MET A 190 13.08 -13.89 11.14
C MET A 190 13.45 -15.36 10.86
N ALA A 191 13.75 -15.70 9.61
CA ALA A 191 14.19 -17.04 9.22
C ALA A 191 15.56 -17.39 9.83
N GLY A 192 16.53 -16.48 9.77
CA GLY A 192 17.85 -16.66 10.37
C GLY A 192 17.77 -16.80 11.89
N LEU A 193 17.00 -15.94 12.57
CA LEU A 193 16.73 -16.06 14.01
C LEU A 193 16.03 -17.38 14.34
N GLY A 194 15.05 -17.79 13.52
CA GLY A 194 14.35 -19.07 13.68
C GLY A 194 15.28 -20.27 13.58
N LEU A 195 16.19 -20.28 12.60
CA LEU A 195 17.22 -21.30 12.43
C LEU A 195 18.18 -21.35 13.62
N LEU A 196 18.63 -20.18 14.10
CA LEU A 196 19.51 -20.07 15.26
C LEU A 196 18.84 -20.61 16.52
N LEU A 197 17.62 -20.17 16.82
CA LEU A 197 16.85 -20.62 17.99
C LEU A 197 16.56 -22.11 17.95
N LEU A 198 16.24 -22.65 16.76
CA LEU A 198 16.04 -24.09 16.57
C LEU A 198 17.34 -24.86 16.85
N SER A 199 18.48 -24.34 16.42
CA SER A 199 19.79 -24.93 16.67
C SER A 199 20.17 -24.92 18.16
N MET A 200 19.72 -23.91 18.90
CA MET A 200 19.90 -23.75 20.34
C MET A 200 18.83 -24.50 21.17
N LYS A 201 17.93 -25.27 20.52
CA LYS A 201 16.78 -25.94 21.14
C LYS A 201 15.94 -25.01 22.04
N THR A 202 15.92 -23.72 21.72
CA THR A 202 15.27 -22.70 22.52
C THR A 202 13.81 -22.53 22.07
N ARG A 203 12.91 -22.37 23.04
CA ARG A 203 11.48 -22.16 22.74
C ARG A 203 11.30 -20.85 21.98
N GLN A 204 10.79 -20.94 20.76
CA GLN A 204 10.55 -19.77 19.93
C GLN A 204 9.38 -18.96 20.48
N ARG A 205 9.57 -17.63 20.56
CA ARG A 205 8.50 -16.67 20.81
C ARG A 205 8.33 -15.82 19.55
N PRO A 206 7.40 -16.15 18.64
CA PRO A 206 7.35 -15.54 17.31
C PRO A 206 7.18 -14.01 17.34
N VAL A 207 6.45 -13.48 18.34
CA VAL A 207 6.36 -12.02 18.58
C VAL A 207 7.73 -11.42 18.91
N GLY A 208 8.52 -12.10 19.76
CA GLY A 208 9.87 -11.64 20.11
C GLY A 208 10.80 -11.65 18.90
N VAL A 209 10.73 -12.68 18.06
CA VAL A 209 11.50 -12.77 16.81
C VAL A 209 11.14 -11.63 15.86
N LEU A 210 9.85 -11.33 15.71
CA LEU A 210 9.39 -10.19 14.90
C LEU A 210 9.90 -8.85 15.45
N LEU A 211 9.84 -8.65 16.77
CA LEU A 211 10.32 -7.42 17.41
C LEU A 211 11.82 -7.21 17.21
N VAL A 212 12.63 -8.26 17.41
CA VAL A 212 14.07 -8.20 17.16
C VAL A 212 14.33 -7.85 15.69
N ALA A 213 13.67 -8.53 14.75
CA ALA A 213 13.83 -8.24 13.32
C ALA A 213 13.47 -6.77 12.99
N VAL A 214 12.34 -6.27 13.50
CA VAL A 214 11.90 -4.88 13.28
C VAL A 214 12.87 -3.87 13.87
N ILE A 215 13.34 -4.09 15.10
CA ILE A 215 14.31 -3.20 15.76
C ILE A 215 15.61 -3.18 14.97
N SER A 216 16.17 -4.36 14.62
CA SER A 216 17.38 -4.45 13.80
C SER A 216 17.23 -3.71 12.47
N MET A 217 16.08 -3.86 11.81
CA MET A 217 15.78 -3.16 10.57
C MET A 217 15.75 -1.64 10.71
N LEU A 218 15.10 -1.12 11.76
CA LEU A 218 14.95 0.32 11.97
C LEU A 218 16.24 0.97 12.51
N LEU A 219 17.10 0.21 13.20
CA LEU A 219 18.45 0.65 13.57
C LEU A 219 19.35 0.81 12.35
N ILE A 220 19.21 -0.08 11.35
CA ILE A 220 19.97 0.01 10.09
C ILE A 220 19.43 1.12 9.20
N ALA A 221 18.11 1.15 8.99
CA ALA A 221 17.47 2.05 8.04
C ALA A 221 16.09 2.49 8.54
N PRO A 222 16.01 3.60 9.30
CA PRO A 222 14.73 4.09 9.83
C PRO A 222 13.74 4.47 8.72
N VAL A 223 14.23 4.80 7.52
CA VAL A 223 13.41 5.13 6.34
C VAL A 223 12.45 3.99 5.95
N TRP A 224 12.76 2.74 6.30
CA TRP A 224 11.91 1.60 5.98
C TRP A 224 10.52 1.69 6.61
N VAL A 225 10.33 2.45 7.69
CA VAL A 225 9.00 2.69 8.29
C VAL A 225 8.02 3.33 7.30
N GLN A 226 8.51 4.12 6.34
CA GLN A 226 7.69 4.78 5.32
C GLN A 226 7.37 3.88 4.13
N SER A 227 8.02 2.72 4.02
CA SER A 227 7.80 1.78 2.93
C SER A 227 6.54 0.97 3.17
N LEU A 228 5.58 1.02 2.24
CA LEU A 228 4.37 0.18 2.29
C LEU A 228 4.73 -1.31 2.47
N GLY A 229 5.79 -1.79 1.79
CA GLY A 229 6.24 -3.18 1.91
C GLY A 229 6.62 -3.57 3.33
N PHE A 230 7.21 -2.66 4.10
CA PHE A 230 7.52 -2.85 5.52
C PHE A 230 6.25 -2.83 6.36
N GLN A 231 5.41 -1.82 6.21
CA GLN A 231 4.20 -1.62 7.01
C GLN A 231 3.25 -2.83 6.90
N PHE A 232 2.90 -3.21 5.67
CA PHE A 232 2.05 -4.36 5.41
C PHE A 232 2.70 -5.66 5.90
N SER A 233 4.02 -5.81 5.72
CA SER A 233 4.73 -6.99 6.22
C SER A 233 4.64 -7.15 7.74
N VAL A 234 5.02 -6.13 8.49
CA VAL A 234 5.10 -6.20 9.95
C VAL A 234 3.71 -6.39 10.54
N VAL A 235 2.73 -5.64 10.05
CA VAL A 235 1.34 -5.71 10.53
C VAL A 235 0.69 -7.04 10.18
N ALA A 236 0.88 -7.57 8.96
CA ALA A 236 0.38 -8.89 8.59
C ALA A 236 1.03 -10.00 9.44
N THR A 237 2.36 -9.98 9.62
CA THR A 237 3.05 -11.00 10.44
C THR A 237 2.64 -10.93 11.90
N MET A 238 2.46 -9.74 12.46
CA MET A 238 1.93 -9.58 13.82
C MET A 238 0.53 -10.19 13.92
N GLY A 239 -0.34 -9.89 12.96
CA GLY A 239 -1.69 -10.45 12.91
C GLY A 239 -1.73 -11.96 12.80
N LEU A 240 -0.88 -12.55 11.97
CA LEU A 240 -0.74 -14.00 11.85
C LEU A 240 -0.30 -14.63 13.17
N VAL A 241 0.74 -14.07 13.81
CA VAL A 241 1.29 -14.62 15.05
C VAL A 241 0.31 -14.51 16.22
N VAL A 242 -0.47 -13.44 16.29
CA VAL A 242 -1.36 -13.16 17.43
C VAL A 242 -2.75 -13.76 17.24
N SER A 243 -3.30 -13.70 16.02
CA SER A 243 -4.73 -13.95 15.79
C SER A 243 -5.02 -15.22 15.00
N ALA A 244 -4.10 -15.76 14.18
CA ALA A 244 -4.41 -16.92 13.34
C ALA A 244 -4.75 -18.18 14.15
N GLY A 245 -4.04 -18.44 15.26
CA GLY A 245 -4.32 -19.57 16.15
C GLY A 245 -5.71 -19.49 16.80
N PRO A 246 -6.00 -18.42 17.58
CA PRO A 246 -7.32 -18.24 18.20
C PRO A 246 -8.48 -18.21 17.20
N MET A 247 -8.28 -17.62 16.02
CA MET A 247 -9.28 -17.65 14.94
C MET A 247 -9.50 -19.07 14.42
N GLY A 248 -8.42 -19.84 14.21
CA GLY A 248 -8.49 -21.24 13.79
C GLY A 248 -9.28 -22.11 14.78
N GLU A 249 -9.04 -21.94 16.09
CA GLU A 249 -9.79 -22.64 17.15
C GLU A 249 -11.27 -22.25 17.20
N GLY A 250 -11.59 -21.00 16.92
CA GLY A 250 -12.97 -20.53 16.80
C GLY A 250 -13.69 -21.13 15.59
N LEU A 251 -13.03 -21.13 14.43
CA LEU A 251 -13.57 -21.68 13.18
C LEU A 251 -13.66 -23.21 13.23
N SER A 252 -12.76 -23.90 13.93
CA SER A 252 -12.77 -25.37 14.02
C SER A 252 -13.97 -25.94 14.76
N ARG A 253 -14.79 -25.09 15.40
CA ARG A 253 -16.08 -25.49 15.96
C ARG A 253 -17.13 -25.77 14.89
N TRP A 254 -16.95 -25.22 13.69
CA TRP A 254 -17.90 -25.27 12.58
C TRP A 254 -17.31 -25.90 11.30
N LEU A 255 -15.98 -25.94 11.19
CA LEU A 255 -15.25 -26.40 10.02
C LEU A 255 -14.21 -27.46 10.40
N PRO A 256 -13.82 -28.36 9.47
CA PRO A 256 -12.69 -29.24 9.68
C PRO A 256 -11.42 -28.46 10.03
N GLN A 257 -10.61 -28.97 10.96
CA GLN A 257 -9.44 -28.25 11.51
C GLN A 257 -8.49 -27.71 10.43
N ARG A 258 -8.25 -28.47 9.36
CA ARG A 258 -7.39 -28.05 8.23
C ARG A 258 -7.96 -26.84 7.50
N LEU A 259 -9.27 -26.84 7.23
CA LEU A 259 -9.96 -25.75 6.54
C LEU A 259 -10.06 -24.52 7.44
N ALA A 260 -10.35 -24.71 8.73
CA ALA A 260 -10.37 -23.65 9.73
C ALA A 260 -9.04 -22.89 9.78
N LEU A 261 -7.91 -23.60 9.82
CA LEU A 261 -6.58 -22.99 9.80
C LEU A 261 -6.26 -22.31 8.46
N ALA A 262 -6.61 -22.95 7.34
CA ALA A 262 -6.39 -22.39 6.01
C ALA A 262 -7.17 -21.09 5.78
N MET A 263 -8.36 -20.95 6.38
CA MET A 263 -9.14 -19.71 6.40
C MET A 263 -8.64 -18.69 7.41
N ALA A 264 -8.19 -19.14 8.59
CA ALA A 264 -7.75 -18.27 9.67
C ALA A 264 -6.50 -17.45 9.29
N ILE A 265 -5.60 -17.99 8.47
CA ILE A 265 -4.39 -17.30 8.00
C ILE A 265 -4.72 -16.02 7.19
N PRO A 266 -5.40 -16.10 6.03
CA PRO A 266 -5.75 -14.92 5.25
C PRO A 266 -6.71 -14.01 6.00
N LEU A 267 -7.62 -14.55 6.82
CA LEU A 267 -8.51 -13.74 7.67
C LEU A 267 -7.71 -12.90 8.67
N ALA A 268 -6.80 -13.51 9.43
CA ALA A 268 -5.96 -12.81 10.39
C ALA A 268 -5.11 -11.73 9.73
N ALA A 269 -4.44 -12.05 8.61
CA ALA A 269 -3.64 -11.08 7.87
C ALA A 269 -4.51 -9.91 7.36
N THR A 270 -5.69 -10.19 6.82
CA THR A 270 -6.61 -9.19 6.28
C THR A 270 -7.16 -8.29 7.38
N CYS A 271 -7.66 -8.84 8.48
CA CYS A 271 -8.21 -8.05 9.59
C CYS A 271 -7.20 -7.04 10.16
N TRP A 272 -5.92 -7.40 10.22
CA TRP A 272 -4.86 -6.50 10.67
C TRP A 272 -4.43 -5.48 9.62
N THR A 273 -4.48 -5.83 8.33
CA THR A 273 -4.02 -4.97 7.23
C THR A 273 -5.11 -4.07 6.63
N ILE A 274 -6.40 -4.36 6.84
CA ILE A 274 -7.54 -3.55 6.37
C ILE A 274 -7.36 -2.05 6.66
N PRO A 275 -6.98 -1.61 7.87
CA PRO A 275 -6.80 -0.19 8.14
C PRO A 275 -5.76 0.46 7.24
N LEU A 276 -4.60 -0.20 7.06
CA LEU A 276 -3.55 0.27 6.15
C LEU A 276 -3.98 0.21 4.69
N GLN A 277 -4.71 -0.84 4.30
CA GLN A 277 -5.27 -1.01 2.95
C GLN A 277 -6.19 0.16 2.59
N LEU A 278 -7.10 0.53 3.49
CA LEU A 278 -8.03 1.64 3.29
C LEU A 278 -7.31 3.00 3.32
N LEU A 279 -6.37 3.21 4.25
CA LEU A 279 -5.59 4.45 4.32
C LEU A 279 -4.77 4.74 3.07
N HIS A 280 -4.12 3.72 2.51
CA HIS A 280 -3.23 3.91 1.36
C HIS A 280 -3.95 3.80 0.02
N PHE A 281 -4.87 2.83 -0.12
CA PHE A 281 -5.49 2.50 -1.40
C PHE A 281 -6.97 2.89 -1.50
N GLY A 282 -7.65 3.11 -0.38
CA GLY A 282 -9.08 3.48 -0.35
C GLY A 282 -10.02 2.43 -0.95
N LYS A 283 -9.54 1.19 -1.11
CA LYS A 283 -10.23 0.12 -1.83
C LYS A 283 -10.08 -1.20 -1.09
N LEU A 284 -11.16 -1.97 -1.03
CA LEU A 284 -11.23 -3.23 -0.30
C LEU A 284 -11.55 -4.40 -1.26
N PRO A 285 -10.63 -5.36 -1.46
CA PRO A 285 -10.91 -6.57 -2.22
C PRO A 285 -11.78 -7.52 -1.39
N LEU A 286 -13.05 -7.69 -1.76
CA LEU A 286 -14.01 -8.50 -0.97
C LEU A 286 -13.71 -9.99 -1.06
N TYR A 287 -13.36 -10.47 -2.26
CA TYR A 287 -13.08 -11.88 -2.49
C TYR A 287 -11.65 -12.28 -2.10
N GLY A 288 -10.86 -11.38 -1.48
CA GLY A 288 -9.48 -11.65 -1.12
C GLY A 288 -9.32 -12.94 -0.29
N ILE A 289 -10.16 -13.16 0.73
CA ILE A 289 -10.07 -14.35 1.59
C ILE A 289 -10.36 -15.65 0.82
N PRO A 290 -11.53 -15.82 0.16
CA PRO A 290 -11.80 -17.06 -0.58
C PRO A 290 -10.83 -17.28 -1.74
N VAL A 291 -10.41 -16.22 -2.42
CA VAL A 291 -9.40 -16.31 -3.49
C VAL A 291 -8.06 -16.79 -2.93
N ASN A 292 -7.59 -16.22 -1.81
CA ASN A 292 -6.36 -16.69 -1.16
C ASN A 292 -6.46 -18.16 -0.76
N LEU A 293 -7.59 -18.60 -0.21
CA LEU A 293 -7.80 -20.00 0.16
C LEU A 293 -7.69 -20.95 -1.04
N LEU A 294 -8.27 -20.56 -2.19
CA LEU A 294 -8.31 -21.39 -3.40
C LEU A 294 -6.97 -21.36 -4.17
N LEU A 295 -6.33 -20.19 -4.27
CA LEU A 295 -5.17 -19.99 -5.14
C LEU A 295 -3.82 -20.17 -4.45
N THR A 296 -3.72 -20.02 -3.12
CA THR A 296 -2.46 -20.24 -2.39
C THR A 296 -1.87 -21.65 -2.57
N PRO A 297 -2.69 -22.74 -2.58
CA PRO A 297 -2.19 -24.09 -2.86
C PRO A 297 -1.54 -24.25 -4.24
N VAL A 298 -1.93 -23.44 -5.23
CA VAL A 298 -1.33 -23.41 -6.57
C VAL A 298 -0.11 -22.47 -6.59
N LEU A 299 -0.18 -21.36 -5.85
CA LEU A 299 0.87 -20.37 -5.78
C LEU A 299 2.18 -20.93 -5.19
N ALA A 300 2.12 -21.75 -4.13
CA ALA A 300 3.33 -22.33 -3.51
C ALA A 300 4.15 -23.19 -4.49
N PRO A 301 3.59 -24.22 -5.16
CA PRO A 301 4.29 -24.99 -6.18
C PRO A 301 4.78 -24.12 -7.35
N LEU A 302 3.98 -23.14 -7.77
CA LEU A 302 4.36 -22.24 -8.86
C LEU A 302 5.58 -21.40 -8.50
N THR A 303 5.59 -20.80 -7.31
CA THR A 303 6.73 -20.03 -6.79
C THR A 303 7.96 -20.92 -6.63
N LEU A 304 7.80 -22.13 -6.09
CA LEU A 304 8.93 -23.06 -5.95
C LEU A 304 9.51 -23.45 -7.31
N THR A 305 8.64 -23.78 -8.27
CA THR A 305 9.05 -24.12 -9.65
C THR A 305 9.79 -22.95 -10.28
N ALA A 306 9.26 -21.72 -10.16
CA ALA A 306 9.96 -20.53 -10.65
C ALA A 306 11.34 -20.40 -9.97
N MET A 307 11.43 -20.46 -8.65
CA MET A 307 12.71 -20.34 -7.95
C MET A 307 13.73 -21.41 -8.35
N MET A 308 13.30 -22.66 -8.58
CA MET A 308 14.17 -23.75 -9.04
C MET A 308 14.60 -23.59 -10.50
N MET A 309 13.78 -22.95 -11.34
CA MET A 309 14.14 -22.67 -12.73
C MET A 309 15.15 -21.52 -12.86
N ALA A 310 15.25 -20.62 -11.88
CA ALA A 310 16.17 -19.48 -11.94
C ALA A 310 17.64 -19.88 -12.22
N PRO A 311 18.28 -20.81 -11.46
CA PRO A 311 19.64 -21.24 -11.77
C PRO A 311 19.74 -22.01 -13.09
N VAL A 312 18.71 -22.77 -13.47
CA VAL A 312 18.67 -23.50 -14.75
C VAL A 312 18.70 -22.52 -15.91
N LEU A 313 17.93 -21.44 -15.86
CA LEU A 313 17.86 -20.42 -16.91
C LEU A 313 19.15 -19.60 -17.07
N LEU A 314 20.08 -19.66 -16.12
CA LEU A 314 21.41 -19.04 -16.24
C LEU A 314 22.39 -19.93 -17.01
N LEU A 315 22.09 -21.22 -17.19
CA LEU A 315 22.94 -22.14 -17.95
C LEU A 315 22.70 -21.97 -19.46
N PRO A 316 23.71 -22.20 -20.30
CA PRO A 316 23.57 -22.09 -21.75
C PRO A 316 22.43 -22.98 -22.30
N PRO A 317 21.66 -22.51 -23.31
CA PRO A 317 20.51 -23.24 -23.86
C PRO A 317 20.81 -24.67 -24.33
N VAL A 318 22.06 -24.93 -24.74
CA VAL A 318 22.54 -26.27 -25.15
C VAL A 318 22.30 -27.32 -24.06
N PHE A 319 22.42 -26.95 -22.78
CA PHE A 319 22.25 -27.87 -21.66
C PHE A 319 20.80 -27.92 -21.12
N THR A 320 20.00 -26.89 -21.41
CA THR A 320 18.69 -26.69 -20.77
C THR A 320 17.51 -26.85 -21.72
N GLY A 321 17.76 -26.88 -23.04
CA GLY A 321 16.72 -26.92 -24.07
C GLY A 321 15.76 -28.11 -23.95
N TRP A 322 16.27 -29.31 -23.67
CA TRP A 322 15.44 -30.51 -23.49
C TRP A 322 14.55 -30.42 -22.25
N LEU A 323 15.09 -29.93 -21.13
CA LEU A 323 14.36 -29.75 -19.89
C LEU A 323 13.27 -28.68 -20.07
N LEU A 324 13.60 -27.57 -20.73
CA LEU A 324 12.63 -26.53 -21.05
C LEU A 324 11.55 -27.02 -22.01
N ALA A 325 11.87 -27.86 -23.00
CA ALA A 325 10.88 -28.42 -23.91
C ALA A 325 9.80 -29.24 -23.18
N VAL A 326 10.18 -29.99 -22.14
CA VAL A 326 9.25 -30.80 -21.33
C VAL A 326 8.51 -29.95 -20.30
N VAL A 327 9.21 -29.07 -19.58
CA VAL A 327 8.65 -28.33 -18.44
C VAL A 327 7.81 -27.13 -18.89
N ARG A 328 8.20 -26.44 -19.97
CA ARG A 328 7.54 -25.23 -20.47
C ARG A 328 6.04 -25.40 -20.71
N PRO A 329 5.54 -26.40 -21.45
CA PRO A 329 4.10 -26.51 -21.73
C PRO A 329 3.28 -26.69 -20.43
N VAL A 330 3.78 -27.49 -19.49
CA VAL A 330 3.14 -27.72 -18.19
C VAL A 330 3.09 -26.44 -17.36
N VAL A 331 4.23 -25.74 -17.22
CA VAL A 331 4.29 -24.49 -16.46
C VAL A 331 3.43 -23.40 -17.09
N VAL A 332 3.46 -23.26 -18.42
CA VAL A 332 2.62 -22.28 -19.13
C VAL A 332 1.14 -22.60 -18.94
N LEU A 333 0.74 -23.87 -19.01
CA LEU A 333 -0.64 -24.28 -18.75
C LEU A 333 -1.06 -23.93 -17.33
N VAL A 334 -0.26 -24.29 -16.32
CA VAL A 334 -0.55 -23.97 -14.91
C VAL A 334 -0.66 -22.46 -14.69
N VAL A 335 0.27 -21.67 -15.25
CA VAL A 335 0.22 -20.20 -15.16
C VAL A 335 -1.03 -19.64 -15.84
N ARG A 336 -1.40 -20.14 -17.02
CA ARG A 336 -2.60 -19.69 -17.74
C ARG A 336 -3.87 -20.03 -16.96
N CYS A 337 -3.98 -21.23 -16.41
CA CYS A 337 -5.09 -21.61 -15.54
C CYS A 337 -5.14 -20.74 -14.28
N PHE A 338 -3.98 -20.46 -13.66
CA PHE A 338 -3.88 -19.57 -12.52
C PHE A 338 -4.37 -18.15 -12.87
N LEU A 339 -3.87 -17.57 -13.96
CA LEU A 339 -4.28 -16.25 -14.44
C LEU A 339 -5.77 -16.20 -14.81
N PHE A 340 -6.31 -17.26 -15.40
CA PHE A 340 -7.74 -17.38 -15.70
C PHE A 340 -8.59 -17.33 -14.42
N MET A 341 -8.18 -18.05 -13.36
CA MET A 341 -8.88 -17.99 -12.07
C MET A 341 -8.76 -16.61 -11.41
N VAL A 342 -7.58 -15.97 -11.49
CA VAL A 342 -7.38 -14.61 -10.97
C VAL A 342 -8.26 -13.61 -11.72
N HIS A 343 -8.30 -13.68 -13.05
CA HIS A 343 -9.13 -12.81 -13.88
C HIS A 343 -10.62 -13.05 -13.61
N GLY A 344 -11.05 -14.31 -13.50
CA GLY A 344 -12.41 -14.68 -13.11
C GLY A 344 -12.81 -14.05 -11.78
N ALA A 345 -11.96 -14.18 -10.75
CA ALA A 345 -12.19 -13.54 -9.45
C ALA A 345 -12.20 -12.00 -9.52
N ALA A 346 -11.35 -11.40 -10.33
CA ALA A 346 -11.30 -9.95 -10.53
C ALA A 346 -12.55 -9.42 -11.25
N SER A 347 -13.12 -10.21 -12.17
CA SER A 347 -14.31 -9.87 -12.96
C SER A 347 -15.63 -9.98 -12.21
N LEU A 348 -15.65 -10.63 -11.03
CA LEU A 348 -16.85 -10.75 -10.21
C LEU A 348 -17.42 -9.37 -9.82
N PRO A 349 -18.76 -9.24 -9.72
CA PRO A 349 -19.37 -8.01 -9.23
C PRO A 349 -18.86 -7.74 -7.81
N LEU A 350 -18.56 -6.48 -7.49
CA LEU A 350 -18.02 -6.09 -6.18
C LEU A 350 -16.68 -6.74 -5.81
N ALA A 351 -15.91 -7.27 -6.78
CA ALA A 351 -14.58 -7.83 -6.50
C ALA A 351 -13.69 -6.86 -5.71
N GLU A 352 -13.86 -5.58 -6.00
CA GLU A 352 -13.33 -4.50 -5.20
C GLU A 352 -14.41 -3.48 -4.88
N VAL A 353 -14.50 -3.07 -3.62
CA VAL A 353 -15.36 -1.96 -3.21
C VAL A 353 -14.49 -0.73 -2.99
N PRO A 354 -14.65 0.33 -3.81
CA PRO A 354 -14.00 1.60 -3.53
C PRO A 354 -14.73 2.26 -2.36
N LEU A 355 -14.09 2.33 -1.20
CA LEU A 355 -14.61 2.98 0.02
C LEU A 355 -14.06 4.41 0.20
N GLY A 356 -13.00 4.74 -0.55
CA GLY A 356 -12.21 5.95 -0.37
C GLY A 356 -11.27 5.83 0.82
N GLN A 357 -10.34 6.77 0.93
CA GLN A 357 -9.47 6.86 2.09
C GLN A 357 -10.31 7.26 3.31
N PRO A 358 -10.15 6.56 4.45
CA PRO A 358 -10.91 6.87 5.64
C PRO A 358 -10.50 8.23 6.17
N VAL A 359 -11.48 9.01 6.62
CA VAL A 359 -11.20 10.20 7.43
C VAL A 359 -10.41 9.81 8.68
N PRO A 360 -9.49 10.67 9.18
CA PRO A 360 -8.59 10.32 10.28
C PRO A 360 -9.30 9.70 11.50
N LEU A 361 -10.47 10.24 11.88
CA LEU A 361 -11.26 9.71 12.99
C LEU A 361 -11.83 8.32 12.67
N ALA A 362 -12.39 8.10 11.47
CA ALA A 362 -12.87 6.78 11.06
C ALA A 362 -11.72 5.76 10.99
N ALA A 363 -10.53 6.18 10.57
CA ALA A 363 -9.34 5.34 10.58
C ALA A 363 -8.94 4.92 12.01
N VAL A 364 -8.96 5.85 12.96
CA VAL A 364 -8.69 5.54 14.38
C VAL A 364 -9.74 4.57 14.93
N LEU A 365 -11.03 4.83 14.70
CA LEU A 365 -12.12 3.95 15.14
C LEU A 365 -11.96 2.53 14.56
N LEU A 366 -11.63 2.42 13.28
CA LEU A 366 -11.37 1.16 12.60
C LEU A 366 -10.18 0.39 13.23
N VAL A 367 -9.06 1.07 13.47
CA VAL A 367 -7.88 0.46 14.11
C VAL A 367 -8.19 -0.01 15.52
N VAL A 368 -8.88 0.81 16.32
CA VAL A 368 -9.28 0.46 17.68
C VAL A 368 -10.24 -0.73 17.67
N ALA A 369 -11.19 -0.78 16.74
CA ALA A 369 -12.12 -1.90 16.60
C ALA A 369 -11.38 -3.21 16.24
N CYS A 370 -10.47 -3.17 15.26
CA CYS A 370 -9.64 -4.31 14.90
C CYS A 370 -8.81 -4.78 16.08
N LEU A 371 -8.09 -3.89 16.78
CA LEU A 371 -7.28 -4.26 17.94
C LEU A 371 -8.11 -4.78 19.12
N TRP A 372 -9.32 -4.25 19.32
CA TRP A 372 -10.23 -4.70 20.36
C TRP A 372 -10.71 -6.13 20.13
N TRP A 373 -10.99 -6.48 18.87
CA TRP A 373 -11.43 -7.81 18.46
C TRP A 373 -10.28 -8.83 18.39
N LEU A 374 -9.13 -8.42 17.88
CA LEU A 374 -8.06 -9.33 17.44
C LEU A 374 -7.01 -9.65 18.50
N VAL A 375 -6.87 -8.82 19.54
CA VAL A 375 -5.88 -9.02 20.61
C VAL A 375 -6.51 -9.76 21.79
N PRO A 376 -6.13 -11.03 22.04
CA PRO A 376 -6.61 -11.78 23.19
C PRO A 376 -6.25 -11.03 24.49
N ARG A 377 -7.10 -11.12 25.53
CA ARG A 377 -6.72 -10.59 26.86
C ARG A 377 -5.47 -11.36 27.34
N PRO A 378 -4.39 -10.68 27.75
CA PRO A 378 -3.31 -11.35 28.47
C PRO A 378 -3.90 -11.97 29.74
N GLY A 379 -3.61 -13.26 29.96
CA GLY A 379 -4.27 -14.10 30.94
C GLY A 379 -4.45 -13.43 32.31
N GLY A 380 -5.68 -13.48 32.81
CA GLY A 380 -6.07 -13.02 34.13
C GLY A 380 -7.47 -13.54 34.46
N VAL A 381 -7.50 -14.60 35.26
CA VAL A 381 -8.65 -15.24 35.92
C VAL A 381 -9.64 -15.98 35.00
N ALA A 382 -9.72 -17.29 35.22
CA ALA A 382 -10.73 -18.17 34.67
C ALA A 382 -12.14 -17.64 34.97
N GLY A 383 -13.00 -17.57 33.96
CA GLY A 383 -14.46 -17.50 34.18
C GLY A 383 -15.24 -16.37 33.50
N ARG A 384 -14.63 -15.39 32.82
CA ARG A 384 -15.40 -14.40 32.03
C ARG A 384 -14.85 -14.21 30.61
N PRO A 385 -15.35 -14.99 29.63
CA PRO A 385 -14.87 -14.92 28.26
C PRO A 385 -15.62 -13.82 27.50
N TRP A 386 -15.28 -12.55 27.72
CA TRP A 386 -15.25 -11.53 26.65
C TRP A 386 -14.88 -10.13 27.17
N ARG A 387 -14.08 -9.39 26.40
CA ARG A 387 -14.29 -7.94 26.27
C ARG A 387 -15.67 -7.75 25.64
N ARG A 388 -16.54 -6.85 26.09
CA ARG A 388 -17.90 -6.64 25.50
C ARG A 388 -17.82 -6.78 23.96
N PRO A 389 -18.27 -7.91 23.36
CA PRO A 389 -18.00 -8.23 21.95
C PRO A 389 -18.61 -7.19 21.05
N TRP A 390 -19.74 -6.65 21.50
CA TRP A 390 -20.54 -5.62 20.87
C TRP A 390 -19.79 -4.29 20.66
N LEU A 391 -18.70 -4.01 21.39
CA LEU A 391 -17.97 -2.74 21.19
C LEU A 391 -17.26 -2.67 19.83
N ALA A 392 -16.66 -3.76 19.36
CA ALA A 392 -15.99 -3.78 18.06
C ALA A 392 -16.96 -3.55 16.88
N PRO A 393 -18.10 -4.27 16.74
CA PRO A 393 -19.05 -4.00 15.68
C PRO A 393 -19.66 -2.60 15.82
N VAL A 394 -19.90 -2.09 17.03
CA VAL A 394 -20.36 -0.69 17.21
C VAL A 394 -19.33 0.31 16.69
N LEU A 395 -18.05 0.14 17.02
CA LEU A 395 -16.98 1.03 16.51
C LEU A 395 -16.80 0.91 14.99
N LEU A 396 -16.93 -0.30 14.43
CA LEU A 396 -16.91 -0.52 12.97
C LEU A 396 -18.10 0.14 12.29
N LEU A 397 -19.30 0.02 12.85
CA LEU A 397 -20.51 0.66 12.33
C LEU A 397 -20.39 2.18 12.39
N LEU A 398 -19.85 2.74 13.48
CA LEU A 398 -19.58 4.18 13.58
C LEU A 398 -18.54 4.64 12.55
N ALA A 399 -17.45 3.90 12.37
CA ALA A 399 -16.44 4.20 11.37
C ALA A 399 -17.03 4.15 9.95
N LEU A 400 -17.86 3.14 9.65
CA LEU A 400 -18.53 3.00 8.37
C LEU A 400 -19.56 4.11 8.14
N ALA A 401 -20.40 4.40 9.13
CA ALA A 401 -21.39 5.47 9.05
C ALA A 401 -20.74 6.83 8.80
N MET A 402 -19.64 7.14 9.53
CA MET A 402 -18.86 8.35 9.32
C MET A 402 -18.24 8.39 7.91
N GLN A 403 -17.72 7.27 7.42
CA GLN A 403 -17.14 7.19 6.08
C GLN A 403 -18.19 7.37 4.99
N VAL A 404 -19.36 6.74 5.14
CA VAL A 404 -20.50 6.89 4.23
C VAL A 404 -20.97 8.34 4.22
N GLN A 405 -21.19 8.93 5.40
CA GLN A 405 -21.59 10.34 5.51
C GLN A 405 -20.58 11.28 4.83
N MET A 406 -19.28 11.03 5.02
CA MET A 406 -18.22 11.82 4.38
C MET A 406 -18.06 11.54 2.89
N ARG A 407 -18.49 10.38 2.39
CA ARG A 407 -18.49 10.05 0.95
C ARG A 407 -19.61 10.77 0.22
N PHE A 408 -20.79 10.87 0.84
CA PHE A 408 -21.97 11.51 0.26
C PHE A 408 -22.07 13.01 0.55
N SER A 409 -21.15 13.60 1.31
CA SER A 409 -21.17 15.03 1.61
C SER A 409 -20.73 15.90 0.42
N ASP A 410 -21.39 17.03 0.27
CA ASP A 410 -21.09 18.02 -0.77
C ASP A 410 -19.80 18.76 -0.46
N GLU A 411 -18.89 18.86 -1.43
CA GLU A 411 -17.63 19.59 -1.27
C GLU A 411 -17.18 20.21 -2.60
N ILE A 412 -16.71 21.46 -2.55
CA ILE A 412 -15.95 22.09 -3.63
C ILE A 412 -14.58 22.40 -3.03
N ARG A 413 -13.53 21.75 -3.54
CA ARG A 413 -12.17 21.84 -3.00
C ARG A 413 -11.19 22.24 -4.09
N GLN A 414 -10.42 23.29 -3.83
CA GLN A 414 -9.26 23.66 -4.64
C GLN A 414 -8.03 22.89 -4.13
N LEU A 415 -7.42 22.08 -4.99
CA LEU A 415 -6.21 21.33 -4.65
C LEU A 415 -4.97 22.19 -4.94
N GLY A 416 -4.42 22.78 -3.89
CA GLY A 416 -3.17 23.54 -3.95
C GLY A 416 -1.93 22.66 -4.21
N TRP A 417 -0.90 23.27 -4.80
CA TRP A 417 0.45 22.70 -4.86
C TRP A 417 1.20 23.07 -3.58
N SER A 418 1.55 22.10 -2.74
CA SER A 418 2.52 22.33 -1.66
C SER A 418 3.93 22.17 -2.22
N ARG A 419 4.71 23.26 -2.23
CA ARG A 419 6.12 23.26 -2.61
C ARG A 419 6.85 22.47 -1.52
N ARG A 420 7.24 21.21 -1.80
CA ARG A 420 8.33 20.59 -1.02
C ARG A 420 9.49 21.59 -1.07
N ARG A 421 9.95 22.07 0.10
CA ARG A 421 11.12 22.93 0.22
C ARG A 421 12.35 22.15 -0.26
N SER A 422 12.54 22.06 -1.57
CA SER A 422 13.86 21.86 -2.15
C SER A 422 14.38 23.26 -2.40
N ALA A 423 15.12 23.77 -1.41
CA ALA A 423 15.86 25.01 -1.55
C ALA A 423 16.98 24.75 -2.56
N THR A 424 16.74 25.07 -3.85
CA THR A 424 17.72 25.31 -4.93
C THR A 424 17.16 25.01 -6.33
N VAL A 425 15.90 25.33 -6.66
CA VAL A 425 15.51 25.51 -8.07
C VAL A 425 14.47 26.62 -8.18
N GLU A 426 14.93 27.72 -8.76
CA GLU A 426 14.27 28.68 -9.65
C GLU A 426 12.78 29.03 -9.47
N ARG A 427 12.53 30.33 -9.55
CA ARG A 427 11.33 31.05 -9.16
C ARG A 427 10.31 31.17 -10.30
N SER A 428 10.09 30.14 -11.12
CA SER A 428 9.19 30.23 -12.28
C SER A 428 7.96 29.30 -12.22
N LYS A 429 6.80 29.95 -12.32
CA LYS A 429 5.40 29.47 -12.46
C LYS A 429 4.67 29.02 -11.19
N GLU A 430 3.73 29.89 -10.79
CA GLU A 430 2.68 29.70 -9.79
C GLU A 430 1.75 28.50 -10.07
N PRO A 431 1.06 27.98 -9.05
CA PRO A 431 0.40 26.70 -9.12
C PRO A 431 -0.93 26.78 -9.86
N VAL A 432 -1.02 26.08 -10.99
CA VAL A 432 -2.27 25.85 -11.71
C VAL A 432 -3.20 24.94 -10.87
N PRO A 433 -4.30 25.45 -10.30
CA PRO A 433 -5.18 24.73 -9.41
C PRO A 433 -5.99 23.67 -10.15
N LEU A 434 -6.11 22.51 -9.50
CA LEU A 434 -7.05 21.47 -9.82
C LEU A 434 -8.25 21.66 -8.90
N LEU A 435 -9.45 21.90 -9.43
CA LEU A 435 -10.67 22.05 -8.63
C LEU A 435 -11.53 20.79 -8.74
N VAL A 436 -11.90 20.24 -7.58
CA VAL A 436 -12.77 19.07 -7.48
C VAL A 436 -14.09 19.50 -6.85
N ALA A 437 -15.19 19.21 -7.54
CA ALA A 437 -16.54 19.36 -7.03
C ALA A 437 -17.13 17.97 -6.78
N ARG A 438 -17.84 17.80 -5.67
CA ARG A 438 -18.40 16.51 -5.24
C ARG A 438 -19.83 16.68 -4.75
N HIS A 439 -20.71 15.78 -5.18
CA HIS A 439 -22.09 15.70 -4.74
C HIS A 439 -22.53 14.24 -4.70
N GLN A 440 -22.99 13.76 -3.53
CA GLN A 440 -23.59 12.42 -3.35
C GLN A 440 -22.86 11.26 -4.05
N GLY A 441 -21.54 11.17 -3.88
CA GLY A 441 -20.74 10.09 -4.49
C GLY A 441 -20.46 10.26 -6.00
N ARG A 442 -20.73 11.43 -6.56
CA ARG A 442 -20.27 11.86 -7.89
C ARG A 442 -19.19 12.91 -7.72
N ALA A 443 -18.28 13.00 -8.69
CA ALA A 443 -17.30 14.07 -8.72
C ALA A 443 -17.14 14.64 -10.13
N ALA A 444 -16.83 15.93 -10.16
CA ALA A 444 -16.47 16.66 -11.34
C ALA A 444 -15.14 17.38 -11.14
N LEU A 445 -14.42 17.60 -12.24
CA LEU A 445 -13.06 18.11 -12.20
C LEU A 445 -12.87 19.26 -13.17
N ILE A 446 -12.21 20.30 -12.70
CA ILE A 446 -11.73 21.41 -13.53
C ILE A 446 -10.22 21.47 -13.38
N SER A 447 -9.51 21.28 -14.49
CA SER A 447 -8.06 21.36 -14.56
C SER A 447 -7.64 22.47 -15.51
N ALA A 448 -6.87 23.42 -15.00
CA ALA A 448 -6.27 24.45 -15.84
C ALA A 448 -4.97 23.97 -16.54
N THR A 449 -4.69 22.66 -16.57
CA THR A 449 -3.54 22.10 -17.30
C THR A 449 -3.79 20.67 -17.78
N ALA A 450 -3.17 20.31 -18.90
CA ALA A 450 -3.24 18.98 -19.51
C ALA A 450 -2.08 18.04 -19.12
N ARG A 451 -1.12 18.51 -18.31
CA ARG A 451 0.13 17.76 -18.00
C ARG A 451 -0.16 16.38 -17.37
N LEU A 452 0.62 15.37 -17.77
CA LEU A 452 0.50 13.99 -17.25
C LEU A 452 0.70 13.88 -15.73
N SER A 453 1.48 14.77 -15.11
CA SER A 453 1.62 14.83 -13.66
C SER A 453 0.31 15.19 -12.95
N PHE A 454 -0.50 16.07 -13.54
CA PHE A 454 -1.81 16.46 -13.02
C PHE A 454 -2.85 15.37 -13.28
N CYS A 455 -2.81 14.71 -14.45
CA CYS A 455 -3.64 13.52 -14.69
C CYS A 455 -3.40 12.43 -13.63
N ARG A 456 -2.12 12.11 -13.34
CA ARG A 456 -1.77 11.15 -12.27
C ARG A 456 -2.27 11.59 -10.89
N ARG A 457 -2.30 12.90 -10.61
CA ARG A 457 -2.84 13.44 -9.36
C ARG A 457 -4.36 13.40 -9.29
N ALA A 458 -5.06 13.70 -10.38
CA ALA A 458 -6.50 13.55 -10.49
C ALA A 458 -6.93 12.09 -10.28
N ARG A 459 -6.20 11.14 -10.88
CA ARG A 459 -6.37 9.70 -10.61
C ARG A 459 -6.19 9.36 -9.13
N LYS A 460 -5.15 9.92 -8.50
CA LYS A 460 -4.92 9.72 -7.07
C LYS A 460 -6.06 10.28 -6.21
N GLU A 461 -6.66 11.40 -6.61
CA GLU A 461 -7.80 11.97 -5.89
C GLU A 461 -9.08 11.13 -6.09
N LEU A 462 -9.34 10.58 -7.28
CA LEU A 462 -10.42 9.59 -7.47
C LEU A 462 -10.27 8.40 -6.52
N HIS A 463 -9.05 7.85 -6.41
CA HIS A 463 -8.78 6.78 -5.45
C HIS A 463 -9.00 7.21 -3.99
N ARG A 464 -8.60 8.44 -3.63
CA ARG A 464 -8.85 9.01 -2.31
C ARG A 464 -10.33 9.14 -2.01
N LEU A 465 -11.13 9.53 -3.01
CA LEU A 465 -12.57 9.70 -2.88
C LEU A 465 -13.34 8.37 -2.97
N GLY A 466 -12.69 7.30 -3.45
CA GLY A 466 -13.34 6.02 -3.70
C GLY A 466 -14.32 6.10 -4.87
N LEU A 467 -13.92 6.80 -5.94
CA LEU A 467 -14.70 6.95 -7.16
C LEU A 467 -13.98 6.28 -8.32
N ASP A 468 -14.75 5.68 -9.24
CA ASP A 468 -14.19 4.99 -10.41
C ASP A 468 -13.90 5.95 -11.57
N GLY A 469 -14.53 7.12 -11.59
CA GLY A 469 -14.31 8.18 -12.56
C GLY A 469 -14.99 9.48 -12.16
N PHE A 470 -14.70 10.55 -12.89
CA PHE A 470 -15.43 11.81 -12.83
C PHE A 470 -16.61 11.78 -13.82
N ASP A 471 -17.75 12.35 -13.43
CA ASP A 471 -18.91 12.49 -14.32
C ASP A 471 -18.50 13.33 -15.54
N TRP A 472 -17.84 14.47 -15.28
CA TRP A 472 -17.25 15.30 -16.32
C TRP A 472 -15.92 15.92 -15.87
N ILE A 473 -15.05 16.15 -16.86
CA ILE A 473 -13.75 16.79 -16.68
C ILE A 473 -13.66 17.94 -17.67
N LEU A 474 -13.37 19.15 -17.18
CA LEU A 474 -13.01 20.30 -17.99
C LEU A 474 -11.51 20.53 -17.95
N VAL A 475 -10.83 20.36 -19.09
CA VAL A 475 -9.43 20.75 -19.27
C VAL A 475 -9.35 21.96 -20.18
N THR A 476 -8.82 23.07 -19.66
CA THR A 476 -8.93 24.37 -20.35
C THR A 476 -7.82 24.68 -21.36
N TYR A 477 -6.79 23.85 -21.42
CA TYR A 477 -5.64 23.98 -22.33
C TYR A 477 -5.59 22.84 -23.35
N ARG A 478 -4.91 23.09 -24.48
CA ARG A 478 -4.67 22.07 -25.52
C ARG A 478 -3.88 20.88 -24.97
N MET A 479 -4.18 19.70 -25.51
CA MET A 479 -3.64 18.42 -25.07
C MET A 479 -3.01 17.66 -26.25
N SER A 480 -1.90 16.97 -26.02
CA SER A 480 -1.38 15.97 -26.97
C SER A 480 -2.22 14.68 -26.93
N GLU A 481 -2.06 13.78 -27.92
CA GLU A 481 -2.74 12.48 -27.91
C GLU A 481 -2.37 11.59 -26.72
N GLU A 482 -1.10 11.63 -26.29
CA GLU A 482 -0.64 10.88 -25.11
C GLU A 482 -1.33 11.38 -23.83
N GLN A 483 -1.45 12.69 -23.68
CA GLN A 483 -2.18 13.29 -22.56
C GLN A 483 -3.67 12.90 -22.62
N ARG A 484 -4.26 12.93 -23.82
CA ARG A 484 -5.67 12.58 -24.04
C ARG A 484 -6.01 11.18 -23.50
N ARG A 485 -5.22 10.17 -23.83
CA ARG A 485 -5.41 8.79 -23.32
C ARG A 485 -5.46 8.72 -21.79
N CYS A 486 -4.66 9.53 -21.10
CA CYS A 486 -4.65 9.56 -19.64
C CYS A 486 -5.94 10.15 -19.07
N TRP A 487 -6.41 11.28 -19.61
CA TRP A 487 -7.56 12.01 -19.11
C TRP A 487 -8.91 11.40 -19.52
N ASP A 488 -9.02 10.84 -20.73
CA ASP A 488 -10.20 10.09 -21.18
C ASP A 488 -10.45 8.88 -20.26
N ALA A 489 -9.39 8.26 -19.74
CA ALA A 489 -9.51 7.15 -18.80
C ALA A 489 -10.00 7.56 -17.39
N LEU A 490 -10.15 8.87 -17.09
CA LEU A 490 -10.54 9.36 -15.77
C LEU A 490 -11.99 9.84 -15.69
N GLY A 491 -12.68 10.08 -16.80
CA GLY A 491 -14.01 10.66 -16.77
C GLY A 491 -14.90 10.17 -17.91
N GLN A 492 -16.20 10.20 -17.70
CA GLN A 492 -17.18 9.80 -18.71
C GLN A 492 -17.28 10.82 -19.84
N GLN A 493 -17.15 12.11 -19.51
CA GLN A 493 -17.17 13.20 -20.46
C GLN A 493 -15.96 14.12 -20.27
N LEU A 494 -15.03 14.12 -21.24
CA LEU A 494 -13.92 15.07 -21.28
C LEU A 494 -14.27 16.25 -22.19
N VAL A 495 -14.47 17.43 -21.60
CA VAL A 495 -14.71 18.68 -22.33
C VAL A 495 -13.44 19.51 -22.41
N ARG A 496 -13.19 20.02 -23.62
CA ARG A 496 -12.00 20.80 -23.95
C ARG A 496 -12.37 22.27 -23.94
N GLY A 497 -11.58 23.07 -23.22
CA GLY A 497 -11.58 24.50 -23.42
C GLY A 497 -10.70 24.88 -24.62
N HIS A 498 -11.13 25.84 -25.42
CA HIS A 498 -10.25 26.57 -26.33
C HIS A 498 -9.78 27.82 -25.59
N ASP A 499 -8.49 27.90 -25.25
CA ASP A 499 -7.87 29.05 -24.57
C ASP A 499 -8.64 29.51 -23.32
N GLY A 500 -9.02 28.58 -22.43
CA GLY A 500 -9.76 28.94 -21.20
C GLY A 500 -11.28 29.07 -21.34
N ARG A 501 -11.84 28.91 -22.55
CA ARG A 501 -13.28 29.05 -22.82
C ARG A 501 -13.95 27.72 -23.15
N LEU A 502 -15.13 27.46 -22.57
CA LEU A 502 -16.03 26.42 -23.05
C LEU A 502 -16.52 26.78 -24.46
N VAL A 503 -16.69 25.77 -25.32
CA VAL A 503 -17.36 25.97 -26.61
C VAL A 503 -18.79 26.46 -26.33
N PRO A 504 -19.25 27.57 -26.95
CA PRO A 504 -20.60 28.08 -26.75
C PRO A 504 -21.66 26.98 -26.95
N GLY A 505 -22.57 26.82 -25.99
CA GLY A 505 -23.62 25.80 -26.03
C GLY A 505 -23.31 24.48 -25.31
N VAL A 506 -22.06 24.22 -24.90
CA VAL A 506 -21.71 23.04 -24.10
C VAL A 506 -22.02 23.29 -22.63
N ARG A 507 -23.08 22.68 -22.13
CA ARG A 507 -23.41 22.66 -20.70
C ARG A 507 -22.91 21.37 -20.07
N LEU A 508 -22.15 21.48 -19.00
CA LEU A 508 -21.68 20.35 -18.21
C LEU A 508 -22.59 20.18 -17.01
N GLU A 509 -23.48 19.21 -17.10
CA GLU A 509 -24.46 18.89 -16.06
C GLU A 509 -24.43 17.39 -15.79
N SER A 510 -24.29 17.06 -14.52
CA SER A 510 -24.73 15.78 -13.98
C SER A 510 -25.57 16.04 -12.73
N PRO A 511 -26.39 15.08 -12.26
CA PRO A 511 -27.22 15.24 -11.07
C PRO A 511 -26.48 15.88 -9.89
N GLY A 512 -26.84 17.12 -9.57
CA GLY A 512 -26.26 17.95 -8.52
C GLY A 512 -24.83 18.45 -8.75
N LEU A 513 -24.23 18.24 -9.92
CA LEU A 513 -22.96 18.86 -10.33
C LEU A 513 -23.16 19.64 -11.62
N VAL A 514 -23.13 20.96 -11.52
CA VAL A 514 -23.40 21.85 -12.65
C VAL A 514 -22.30 22.88 -12.79
N LEU A 515 -21.84 23.07 -14.03
CA LEU A 515 -20.97 24.18 -14.41
C LEU A 515 -21.72 25.12 -15.35
N VAL A 516 -21.88 26.38 -14.93
CA VAL A 516 -22.54 27.42 -15.73
C VAL A 516 -21.54 28.52 -16.08
N PRO A 517 -21.38 28.90 -17.36
CA PRO A 517 -20.61 30.09 -17.71
C PRO A 517 -21.34 31.35 -17.21
N LEU A 518 -20.64 32.23 -16.51
CA LEU A 518 -21.24 33.43 -15.89
C LEU A 518 -21.27 34.64 -16.84
N SER A 519 -20.48 34.59 -17.91
CA SER A 519 -20.50 35.55 -19.00
C SER A 519 -20.00 34.85 -20.28
N HIS A 520 -20.48 35.31 -21.44
CA HIS A 520 -20.05 34.82 -22.75
C HIS A 520 -18.58 35.16 -23.05
N GLU A 521 -18.01 36.15 -22.38
CA GLU A 521 -16.63 36.62 -22.60
C GLU A 521 -15.67 36.31 -21.45
N ALA A 522 -16.21 36.01 -20.26
CA ALA A 522 -15.40 35.88 -19.05
C ALA A 522 -14.94 34.43 -18.81
N HIS A 523 -13.70 34.31 -18.33
CA HIS A 523 -13.10 33.14 -17.71
C HIS A 523 -13.78 32.72 -16.37
N ALA A 524 -15.02 33.14 -16.13
CA ALA A 524 -15.73 32.99 -14.87
C ALA A 524 -16.85 31.97 -14.99
N TYR A 525 -16.83 30.96 -14.11
CA TYR A 525 -17.78 29.87 -14.10
C TYR A 525 -18.42 29.74 -12.71
N GLY A 526 -19.72 29.50 -12.68
CA GLY A 526 -20.45 29.09 -11.49
C GLY A 526 -20.40 27.58 -11.38
N VAL A 527 -19.86 27.07 -10.28
CA VAL A 527 -19.86 25.64 -9.95
C VAL A 527 -20.90 25.40 -8.87
N MET A 528 -21.81 24.46 -9.12
CA MET A 528 -22.75 23.96 -8.12
C MET A 528 -22.43 22.49 -7.82
N ALA A 529 -22.38 22.17 -6.53
CA ALA A 529 -22.23 20.82 -6.00
C ALA A 529 -23.27 20.63 -4.89
N GLY A 530 -24.44 20.12 -5.27
CA GLY A 530 -25.62 20.05 -4.42
C GLY A 530 -26.00 21.42 -3.85
N GLY A 531 -25.96 21.55 -2.53
CA GLY A 531 -26.24 22.81 -1.84
C GLY A 531 -25.10 23.84 -1.89
N ARG A 532 -23.89 23.44 -2.29
CA ARG A 532 -22.72 24.33 -2.35
C ARG A 532 -22.62 24.99 -3.70
N ARG A 533 -22.32 26.30 -3.69
CA ARG A 533 -22.11 27.09 -4.91
C ARG A 533 -20.84 27.90 -4.77
N ALA A 534 -20.03 27.95 -5.83
CA ALA A 534 -18.77 28.67 -5.84
C ALA A 534 -18.56 29.35 -7.20
N ARG A 535 -17.90 30.51 -7.19
CA ARG A 535 -17.37 31.11 -8.42
C ARG A 535 -15.97 30.60 -8.66
N VAL A 536 -15.67 30.24 -9.89
CA VAL A 536 -14.36 29.77 -10.32
C VAL A 536 -13.90 30.60 -11.50
N LEU A 537 -12.80 31.33 -11.34
CA LEU A 537 -12.12 32.02 -12.43
C LEU A 537 -11.04 31.11 -13.02
N ILE A 538 -11.00 30.91 -14.34
CA ILE A 538 -10.06 30.01 -15.02
C ILE A 538 -9.30 30.72 -16.14
N GLY A 539 -7.97 30.89 -16.01
CA GLY A 539 -7.11 31.43 -17.07
C GLY A 539 -6.50 32.79 -16.71
N PRO A 540 -6.23 33.69 -17.67
CA PRO A 540 -5.50 34.94 -17.42
C PRO A 540 -6.24 35.90 -16.46
N THR A 541 -7.56 35.84 -16.40
CA THR A 541 -8.34 36.63 -15.42
C THR A 541 -8.11 36.16 -13.97
N ALA A 542 -7.79 34.88 -13.77
CA ALA A 542 -7.38 34.37 -12.46
C ALA A 542 -5.97 34.89 -12.07
N GLN A 543 -5.07 35.12 -13.04
CA GLN A 543 -3.76 35.75 -12.77
C GLN A 543 -3.92 37.15 -12.20
N GLN A 544 -4.84 37.95 -12.77
CA GLN A 544 -5.06 39.34 -12.36
C GLN A 544 -5.68 39.46 -10.97
N TRP A 545 -6.61 38.57 -10.61
CA TRP A 545 -7.38 38.67 -9.36
C TRP A 545 -6.79 37.87 -8.20
N ALA A 546 -6.09 36.77 -8.49
CA ALA A 546 -5.56 35.86 -7.47
C ALA A 546 -4.03 35.75 -7.46
N GLY A 547 -3.34 36.51 -8.30
CA GLY A 547 -1.88 36.50 -8.38
C GLY A 547 -1.30 35.15 -8.79
N GLY A 548 -1.93 34.43 -9.73
CA GLY A 548 -1.39 33.19 -10.29
C GLY A 548 -2.11 32.57 -11.48
N ASP A 549 -1.38 31.82 -12.31
CA ASP A 549 -1.90 31.07 -13.47
C ASP A 549 -2.88 29.98 -12.99
N GLY A 550 -4.20 30.09 -13.19
CA GLY A 550 -5.08 29.08 -12.57
C GLY A 550 -6.60 29.15 -12.65
N ALA A 551 -7.23 28.22 -11.90
CA ALA A 551 -8.65 28.08 -11.58
C ALA A 551 -8.85 28.44 -10.09
N THR A 552 -9.26 29.66 -9.76
CA THR A 552 -9.36 30.14 -8.35
C THR A 552 -10.80 30.19 -7.88
N VAL A 553 -11.08 29.71 -6.67
CA VAL A 553 -12.39 29.84 -6.03
C VAL A 553 -12.51 31.21 -5.40
N LEU A 554 -13.51 31.99 -5.83
CA LEU A 554 -13.83 33.31 -5.27
C LEU A 554 -15.20 33.27 -4.61
N ASP A 555 -15.24 32.80 -3.35
CA ASP A 555 -16.42 32.78 -2.48
C ASP A 555 -17.75 32.26 -3.07
N ALA A 556 -18.79 32.23 -2.22
CA ALA A 556 -20.09 31.69 -2.57
C ALA A 556 -20.77 32.51 -3.67
N TRP A 557 -21.26 31.83 -4.71
CA TRP A 557 -22.16 32.40 -5.70
C TRP A 557 -23.49 32.76 -5.00
N PRO A 558 -23.90 34.05 -4.93
CA PRO A 558 -25.20 34.42 -4.38
C PRO A 558 -26.30 33.75 -5.22
N PRO A 559 -27.45 33.42 -4.63
CA PRO A 559 -28.56 32.88 -5.40
C PRO A 559 -28.91 33.89 -6.50
N LEU A 560 -28.98 33.42 -7.75
CA LEU A 560 -29.62 34.21 -8.81
C LEU A 560 -31.02 34.57 -8.30
N PRO A 561 -31.47 35.84 -8.45
CA PRO A 561 -32.86 36.17 -8.16
C PRO A 561 -33.74 35.20 -8.96
N SER A 562 -34.82 34.73 -8.35
CA SER A 562 -35.85 33.97 -9.06
C SER A 562 -36.22 34.77 -10.31
N VAL A 563 -35.97 34.18 -11.48
CA VAL A 563 -36.43 34.76 -12.74
C VAL A 563 -37.95 34.88 -12.60
N PRO A 564 -38.53 36.09 -12.73
CA PRO A 564 -39.97 36.27 -12.64
C PRO A 564 -40.73 35.51 -13.73
#